data_AF-A0A132ADE7-F1
#
_entry.id   AF-A0A132ADE7-F1
#
_cell.length_a   1.000
_cell.length_b   1.000
_cell.length_c   1.000
_cell.angle_alpha   90.00
_cell.angle_beta   90.00
_cell.angle_gamma   90.00
#
_symmetry.space_group_name_H-M   'P 1'
#
loop_
_entity.id
_entity.type
_entity.pdbx_description
1 polymer ?
#
loop_
_entity_poly.entity_id
_entity_poly.type
_entity_poly.pdbx_seq_one_letter_code
_entity_poly.pdbx_strand_id
1 'polypeptide(L)'
;MYCGMIMSSVPVNELQCLTYQLCHTYVRCTRSVSIPAPAYYAHLVAFRARYHLVEKEHDSGESSSHHSGTNGDERNTAALTRAVTIHPETIKVMYFA
;
A
#
# COMPACT_ATOMS: atom_id res chain seq x y z
N MET A 1 -2.56 9.23 21.25
CA MET A 1 -2.23 8.73 22.60
C MET A 1 -2.77 7.32 22.88
N TYR A 2 -3.87 6.86 22.28
CA TYR A 2 -4.38 5.49 22.46
C TYR A 2 -3.53 4.38 21.82
N CYS A 3 -2.76 4.64 20.76
CA CYS A 3 -1.93 3.63 20.12
C CYS A 3 -0.81 3.08 21.05
N GLY A 4 -0.25 3.91 21.93
CA GLY A 4 0.82 3.50 22.85
C GLY A 4 0.33 2.63 24.03
N MET A 5 -0.95 2.71 24.39
CA MET A 5 -1.50 2.05 25.58
C MET A 5 -1.96 0.61 25.29
N ILE A 6 -2.19 0.25 24.02
CA ILE A 6 -2.57 -1.10 23.59
C ILE A 6 -1.33 -1.99 23.44
N MET A 7 -0.20 -1.42 22.99
CA MET A 7 1.08 -2.14 22.92
C MET A 7 1.69 -2.43 24.31
N SER A 8 1.27 -1.74 25.37
CA SER A 8 1.81 -1.92 26.73
C SER A 8 1.16 -3.06 27.53
N SER A 9 0.02 -3.60 27.10
CA SER A 9 -0.67 -4.70 27.79
C SER A 9 -0.39 -6.08 27.18
N VAL A 10 0.17 -6.14 25.96
CA VAL A 10 0.53 -7.40 25.31
C VAL A 10 1.93 -7.81 25.81
N PRO A 11 2.08 -8.95 26.49
CA PRO A 11 3.38 -9.43 26.91
C PRO A 11 4.29 -9.65 25.68
N VAL A 12 5.57 -9.27 25.80
CA VAL A 12 6.55 -9.31 24.70
C VAL A 12 6.64 -10.70 24.04
N ASN A 13 6.49 -11.77 24.83
CA ASN A 13 6.49 -13.15 24.34
C ASN A 13 5.30 -13.42 23.38
N GLU A 14 4.14 -12.86 23.69
CA GLU A 14 2.93 -13.01 22.88
C GLU A 14 3.03 -12.15 21.61
N LEU A 15 3.58 -10.95 21.72
CA LEU A 15 3.89 -10.10 20.55
C LEU A 15 4.92 -10.76 19.61
N GLN A 16 5.96 -11.40 20.18
CA GLN A 16 6.98 -12.09 19.41
C GLN A 16 6.43 -13.34 18.73
N CYS A 17 5.60 -14.13 19.43
CA CYS A 17 4.91 -15.29 18.85
C CYS A 17 3.95 -14.87 17.73
N LEU A 18 3.15 -13.84 17.96
CA LEU A 18 2.24 -13.26 16.95
C LEU A 18 2.99 -12.82 15.70
N THR A 19 4.06 -12.05 15.87
CA THR A 19 4.87 -11.54 14.75
C THR A 19 5.51 -12.71 13.97
N TYR A 20 6.01 -13.71 14.68
CA TYR A 20 6.56 -14.92 14.07
C TYR A 20 5.50 -15.66 13.25
N GLN A 21 4.29 -15.86 13.80
CA GLN A 21 3.18 -16.48 13.07
C GLN A 21 2.80 -15.68 11.82
N LEU A 22 2.76 -14.34 11.90
CA LEU A 22 2.50 -13.46 10.76
C LEU A 22 3.57 -13.53 9.66
N CYS A 23 4.80 -13.93 9.97
CA CYS A 23 5.84 -14.20 8.97
C CYS A 23 5.63 -15.51 8.21
N HIS A 24 4.75 -16.40 8.67
CA HIS A 24 4.42 -17.68 8.02
C HIS A 24 3.10 -17.66 7.25
N THR A 25 2.29 -16.60 7.36
CA THR A 25 1.00 -16.47 6.65
C THR A 25 1.15 -15.89 5.24
N TYR A 26 2.39 -15.75 4.75
CA TYR A 26 2.64 -15.26 3.39
C TYR A 26 2.30 -16.33 2.35
N VAL A 27 1.35 -16.03 1.47
CA VAL A 27 0.73 -17.03 0.58
C VAL A 27 1.66 -17.43 -0.59
N ARG A 28 2.64 -16.60 -0.96
CA ARG A 28 3.51 -16.87 -2.11
C ARG A 28 4.73 -17.75 -1.80
N CYS A 29 5.07 -17.97 -0.52
CA CYS A 29 6.19 -18.82 -0.11
C CYS A 29 5.87 -19.58 1.18
N THR A 30 6.12 -20.89 1.24
CA THR A 30 5.98 -21.72 2.45
C THR A 30 7.17 -21.59 3.41
N ARG A 31 7.83 -20.42 3.44
CA ARG A 31 9.02 -20.14 4.24
C ARG A 31 8.79 -18.89 5.07
N SER A 32 9.31 -18.89 6.29
CA SER A 32 9.37 -17.67 7.10
C SER A 32 10.06 -16.56 6.32
N VAL A 33 9.34 -15.44 6.15
CA VAL A 33 9.88 -14.20 5.59
C VAL A 33 10.39 -13.29 6.70
N SER A 34 11.37 -12.43 6.39
CA SER A 34 12.00 -11.53 7.36
C SER A 34 11.08 -10.40 7.85
N ILE A 35 9.91 -10.22 7.23
CA ILE A 35 8.96 -9.15 7.49
C ILE A 35 7.55 -9.78 7.56
N PRO A 36 6.67 -9.37 8.50
CA PRO A 36 5.30 -9.88 8.58
C PRO A 36 4.55 -9.75 7.25
N ALA A 37 3.74 -10.76 6.90
CA ALA A 37 2.97 -10.79 5.66
C ALA A 37 2.16 -9.50 5.37
N PRO A 38 1.52 -8.83 6.37
CA PRO A 38 0.81 -7.57 6.12
C PRO A 38 1.69 -6.45 5.58
N ALA A 39 2.91 -6.30 6.10
CA ALA A 39 3.84 -5.28 5.63
C ALA A 39 4.38 -5.61 4.22
N TYR A 40 4.57 -6.89 3.92
CA TYR A 40 4.94 -7.33 2.57
C TYR A 40 3.82 -7.07 1.55
N TYR A 41 2.56 -7.34 1.91
CA TYR A 41 1.39 -7.04 1.07
C TYR A 41 1.19 -5.55 0.83
N ALA A 42 1.41 -4.71 1.86
CA ALA A 42 1.38 -3.25 1.69
C ALA A 42 2.42 -2.78 0.65
N HIS A 43 3.61 -3.38 0.64
CA HIS A 43 4.63 -3.05 -0.34
C HIS A 43 4.24 -3.47 -1.77
N LEU A 44 3.64 -4.65 -1.95
CA LEU A 44 3.11 -5.11 -3.23
C LEU A 44 2.00 -4.17 -3.75
N VAL A 45 1.07 -3.77 -2.88
CA VAL A 45 -0.01 -2.83 -3.21
C VAL A 45 0.57 -1.48 -3.63
N ALA A 46 1.52 -0.94 -2.86
CA ALA A 46 2.15 0.34 -3.17
C ALA A 46 2.90 0.29 -4.51
N PHE A 47 3.63 -0.80 -4.78
CA PHE A 47 4.32 -0.99 -6.05
C PHE A 47 3.34 -1.09 -7.22
N ARG A 48 2.23 -1.81 -7.05
CA ARG A 48 1.18 -1.93 -8.08
C ARG A 48 0.44 -0.61 -8.33
N ALA A 49 0.16 0.16 -7.27
CA ALA A 49 -0.42 1.50 -7.40
C ALA A 49 0.48 2.41 -8.25
N ARG A 50 1.81 2.31 -8.15
CA ARG A 50 2.73 3.08 -9.00
C ARG A 50 2.59 2.78 -10.49
N TYR A 51 2.33 1.53 -10.89
CA TYR A 51 2.08 1.22 -12.31
C TYR A 51 0.83 1.91 -12.84
N HIS A 52 -0.25 1.93 -12.06
CA HIS A 52 -1.49 2.60 -12.43
C HIS A 52 -1.33 4.12 -12.56
N LEU A 53 -0.35 4.72 -11.86
CA LEU A 53 0.01 6.12 -12.03
C LEU A 53 0.82 6.37 -13.31
N VAL A 54 1.72 5.46 -13.68
CA VAL A 54 2.59 5.57 -14.87
C VAL A 54 1.82 5.37 -16.18
N GLU A 55 0.83 4.48 -16.22
CA GLU A 55 -0.02 4.29 -17.43
C GLU A 55 -0.77 5.57 -17.82
N LYS A 56 -1.16 6.40 -16.83
CA LYS A 56 -1.87 7.67 -17.08
C LYS A 56 -0.97 8.78 -17.63
N GLU A 57 0.32 8.78 -17.25
CA GLU A 57 1.31 9.70 -17.82
C GLU A 57 1.55 9.41 -19.31
N HIS A 58 1.41 8.15 -19.74
CA HIS A 58 1.66 7.74 -21.12
C HIS A 58 0.44 7.88 -22.06
N ASP A 59 -0.80 7.87 -21.53
CA ASP A 59 -2.02 8.22 -22.29
C ASP A 59 -2.23 9.75 -22.38
N SER A 60 -1.54 10.52 -21.53
CA SER A 60 -1.50 11.97 -21.60
C SER A 60 -0.40 12.44 -22.56
N GLY A 61 -0.47 11.98 -23.81
CA GLY A 61 0.22 12.63 -24.91
C GLY A 61 -0.34 14.05 -25.07
N GLU A 62 0.54 15.05 -24.95
CA GLU A 62 0.29 16.49 -25.08
C GLU A 62 -0.26 17.20 -23.82
N SER A 63 0.64 17.67 -22.95
CA SER A 63 0.83 19.11 -22.73
C SER A 63 1.94 19.36 -21.71
N SER A 64 3.06 19.87 -22.22
CA SER A 64 4.09 20.54 -21.43
C SER A 64 3.54 21.82 -20.81
N SER A 65 3.71 22.02 -19.50
CA SER A 65 4.11 23.34 -18.99
C SER A 65 4.49 23.29 -17.51
N HIS A 66 5.72 23.72 -17.26
CA HIS A 66 6.22 24.23 -15.99
C HIS A 66 5.25 25.26 -15.38
N HIS A 67 4.67 25.00 -14.21
CA HIS A 67 4.10 26.06 -13.37
C HIS A 67 4.27 25.73 -11.89
N SER A 68 5.22 26.42 -11.26
CA SER A 68 5.24 26.65 -9.82
C SER A 68 3.96 27.37 -9.42
N GLY A 69 3.11 26.74 -8.61
CA GLY A 69 1.87 27.35 -8.15
C GLY A 69 1.22 26.54 -7.04
N THR A 70 1.20 27.10 -5.84
CA THR A 70 0.73 26.58 -4.55
C THR A 70 -0.79 26.30 -4.45
N ASN A 71 -1.46 26.08 -5.59
CA ASN A 71 -2.91 25.76 -5.68
C ASN A 71 -3.16 24.42 -6.42
N GLY A 72 -2.10 23.64 -6.70
CA GLY A 72 -2.14 22.40 -7.50
C GLY A 72 -2.41 21.12 -6.73
N ASP A 73 -2.40 21.15 -5.40
CA ASP A 73 -2.39 19.93 -4.58
C ASP A 73 -3.74 19.21 -4.57
N GLU A 74 -4.87 19.91 -4.54
CA GLU A 74 -6.21 19.29 -4.52
C GLU A 74 -6.61 18.63 -5.86
N ARG A 75 -6.23 19.25 -6.99
CA ARG A 75 -6.57 18.71 -8.32
C ARG A 75 -5.69 17.53 -8.69
N ASN A 76 -4.42 17.57 -8.26
CA ASN A 76 -3.46 16.49 -8.43
C ASN A 76 -3.81 15.29 -7.52
N THR A 77 -4.19 15.53 -6.27
CA THR A 77 -4.66 14.47 -5.36
C THR A 77 -5.94 13.80 -5.86
N ALA A 78 -6.90 14.54 -6.42
CA ALA A 78 -8.10 13.93 -7.03
C ALA A 78 -7.80 13.10 -8.29
N ALA A 79 -6.77 13.48 -9.05
CA ALA A 79 -6.30 12.73 -10.22
C ALA A 79 -5.54 11.46 -9.81
N LEU A 80 -4.76 11.54 -8.73
CA LEU A 80 -4.04 10.44 -8.09
C LEU A 80 -5.02 9.42 -7.50
N THR A 81 -6.01 9.87 -6.72
CA THR A 81 -7.03 9.02 -6.11
C THR A 81 -7.77 8.20 -7.15
N ARG A 82 -8.16 8.81 -8.27
CA ARG A 82 -8.82 8.10 -9.38
C ARG A 82 -7.92 7.08 -10.07
N ALA A 83 -6.63 7.40 -10.26
CA ALA A 83 -5.68 6.48 -10.88
C ALA A 83 -5.37 5.26 -9.99
N VAL A 84 -5.48 5.41 -8.67
CA VAL A 84 -5.33 4.30 -7.71
C VAL A 84 -6.67 3.59 -7.43
N THR A 85 -7.79 4.09 -7.98
CA THR A 85 -9.11 3.45 -7.80
C THR A 85 -9.18 2.19 -8.66
N ILE A 86 -9.34 1.05 -8.01
CA ILE A 86 -9.40 -0.27 -8.63
C ILE A 86 -10.88 -0.65 -8.83
N HIS A 87 -11.17 -1.52 -9.80
CA HIS A 87 -12.54 -1.97 -10.10
C HIS A 87 -13.24 -2.50 -8.83
N PRO A 88 -14.54 -2.19 -8.60
CA PRO A 88 -15.25 -2.57 -7.38
C PRO A 88 -15.26 -4.07 -7.07
N GLU A 89 -15.17 -4.94 -8.08
CA GLU A 89 -15.07 -6.40 -7.88
C GLU A 89 -13.68 -6.84 -7.40
N THR A 90 -12.66 -6.06 -7.71
CA THR A 90 -11.26 -6.37 -7.34
C THR A 90 -10.85 -5.81 -5.98
N ILE A 91 -11.71 -5.01 -5.33
CA ILE A 91 -11.41 -4.40 -4.02
C ILE A 91 -11.35 -5.42 -2.88
N LYS A 92 -12.03 -6.57 -3.04
CA LYS A 92 -12.12 -7.63 -2.03
C LYS A 92 -11.14 -8.77 -2.26
N VAL A 93 -10.32 -8.71 -3.32
CA VAL A 93 -9.36 -9.75 -3.67
C VAL A 93 -7.93 -9.22 -3.60
N MET A 94 -6.98 -10.10 -3.28
CA MET A 94 -5.55 -9.77 -3.28
C MET A 94 -4.99 -9.77 -4.71
N TYR A 95 -5.48 -8.89 -5.58
CA TYR A 95 -5.04 -8.78 -6.99
C TYR A 95 -3.55 -8.41 -7.16
N PHE A 96 -2.90 -7.99 -6.07
CA PHE A 96 -1.49 -7.66 -5.97
C PHE A 96 -0.59 -8.86 -5.59
N ALA A 97 -1.20 -9.97 -5.15
CA ALA A 97 -0.51 -11.19 -4.75
C ALA A 97 -0.15 -12.11 -5.92
#